data_AF-A0A0R0EEH0-F1
#
_entry.id   AF-A0A0R0EEH0-F1
#
_cell.length_a   1.000
_cell.length_b   1.000
_cell.length_c   1.000
_cell.angle_alpha   90.00
_cell.angle_beta   90.00
_cell.angle_gamma   90.00
#
_symmetry.space_group_name_H-M   'P 1'
#
loop_
_entity.id
_entity.type
_entity.pdbx_description
1 polymer ?
#
loop_
_entity_poly.entity_id
_entity_poly.type
_entity_poly.pdbx_seq_one_letter_code
_entity_poly.pdbx_strand_id
1 'polypeptide(L)'
;MDVEEASAPKEGKPVLVILAGAPGSGKSTFCEEVIRVSTRPWVRICQDTVGNGKAGNKAHCLSSATGALKDGKSVFIDRCNLDREQRSEFIKLGGGPQIDVHAVGGKAAAVVNRMLQHKELPKLSEGFSRITFCQNESDVKNALNTYSTLGPLDSLPHGCFGQKNPDSKIQLGIMMFLKKAEVPVAAASRESGIEDPTSQTLGKNNSCCKDKETLSSIPDNANSEMKEVESQAVGSAGSHANQVSPDDIPTLVFPSISTSDFQFNHEKAADIIFEKVAEFSNKFRNARLVLIDFSHKSKILSLVKAKVAGKNIDTHKFFTHVGDITHLYSRGGLRCNVIANVANW
;
A
#
# COMPACT_ATOMS: atom_id res chain seq x y z
N MET A 1 32.29 51.58 -16.29
CA MET A 1 32.53 50.48 -15.33
C MET A 1 31.15 49.95 -15.00
N ASP A 2 30.65 49.08 -15.86
CA ASP A 2 29.37 48.41 -15.65
C ASP A 2 29.72 47.04 -15.09
N VAL A 3 29.60 46.92 -13.77
CA VAL A 3 29.78 45.65 -13.08
C VAL A 3 28.49 44.87 -13.32
N GLU A 4 28.58 43.93 -14.24
CA GLU A 4 27.52 42.98 -14.57
C GLU A 4 27.24 42.14 -13.32
N GLU A 5 26.11 42.42 -12.66
CA GLU A 5 25.63 41.70 -11.49
C GLU A 5 25.26 40.28 -11.92
N ALA A 6 26.12 39.33 -11.59
CA ALA A 6 25.91 37.91 -11.85
C ALA A 6 24.62 37.44 -11.15
N SER A 7 23.54 37.27 -11.91
CA SER A 7 22.28 36.74 -11.42
C SER A 7 22.50 35.35 -10.82
N ALA A 8 22.15 35.18 -9.55
CA ALA A 8 22.16 33.88 -8.88
C ALA A 8 21.44 32.82 -9.76
N PRO A 9 21.92 31.57 -9.79
CA PRO A 9 21.28 30.52 -10.57
C PRO A 9 19.81 30.44 -10.15
N LYS A 10 18.89 30.61 -11.13
CA LYS A 10 17.45 30.52 -10.89
C LYS A 10 17.16 29.13 -10.34
N GLU A 11 16.97 29.03 -9.03
CA GLU A 11 16.62 27.77 -8.38
C GLU A 11 15.28 27.29 -8.97
N GLY A 12 15.26 26.03 -9.40
CA GLY A 12 14.07 25.43 -10.00
C GLY A 12 12.88 25.49 -9.05
N LYS A 13 11.68 25.76 -9.57
CA LYS A 13 10.45 25.84 -8.76
C LYS A 13 10.03 24.41 -8.35
N PRO A 14 10.17 23.98 -7.08
CA PRO A 14 9.84 22.61 -6.72
C PRO A 14 8.34 22.33 -6.85
N VAL A 15 7.98 21.08 -7.15
CA VAL A 15 6.58 20.66 -7.24
C VAL A 15 6.31 19.58 -6.19
N LEU A 16 5.26 19.77 -5.40
CA LEU A 16 4.74 18.76 -4.48
C LEU A 16 3.52 18.08 -5.10
N VAL A 17 3.64 16.81 -5.44
CA VAL A 17 2.54 16.03 -6.02
C VAL A 17 1.99 15.07 -4.98
N ILE A 18 0.74 15.27 -4.58
CA ILE A 18 0.01 14.39 -3.68
C ILE A 18 -0.74 13.35 -4.51
N LEU A 19 -0.36 12.08 -4.40
CA LEU A 19 -1.06 11.01 -5.10
C LEU A 19 -2.32 10.63 -4.32
N ALA A 20 -3.47 10.56 -4.97
CA ALA A 20 -4.75 10.23 -4.33
C ALA A 20 -5.43 9.06 -5.04
N GLY A 21 -5.43 7.88 -4.43
CA GLY A 21 -5.97 6.69 -5.05
C GLY A 21 -5.86 5.47 -4.15
N ALA A 22 -6.70 4.47 -4.39
CA ALA A 22 -6.73 3.29 -3.54
C ALA A 22 -5.44 2.45 -3.65
N PRO A 23 -5.18 1.54 -2.70
CA PRO A 23 -4.12 0.53 -2.86
C PRO A 23 -4.25 -0.23 -4.19
N GLY A 24 -3.11 -0.57 -4.80
CA GLY A 24 -3.07 -1.30 -6.07
C GLY A 24 -3.46 -0.49 -7.32
N SER A 25 -3.72 0.82 -7.21
CA SER A 25 -4.07 1.68 -8.35
C SER A 25 -2.87 2.17 -9.19
N GLY A 26 -1.66 1.65 -8.95
CA GLY A 26 -0.45 1.99 -9.72
C GLY A 26 0.29 3.28 -9.30
N LYS A 27 -0.03 3.88 -8.15
CA LYS A 27 0.62 5.13 -7.66
C LYS A 27 2.16 5.01 -7.54
N SER A 28 2.62 3.94 -6.90
CA SER A 28 4.04 3.62 -6.74
C SER A 28 4.77 3.54 -8.07
N THR A 29 4.20 2.78 -9.00
CA THR A 29 4.73 2.59 -10.37
C THR A 29 4.78 3.91 -11.12
N PHE A 30 3.74 4.73 -11.00
CA PHE A 30 3.72 6.07 -11.59
C PHE A 30 4.91 6.93 -11.12
N CYS A 31 5.19 6.95 -9.82
CA CYS A 31 6.34 7.69 -9.29
C CYS A 31 7.67 7.15 -9.80
N GLU A 32 7.87 5.83 -9.75
CA GLU A 32 9.11 5.19 -10.17
C GLU A 32 9.40 5.48 -11.65
N GLU A 33 8.38 5.43 -12.50
CA GLU A 33 8.53 5.76 -13.91
C GLU A 33 8.90 7.22 -14.13
N VAL A 34 8.22 8.17 -13.47
CA VAL A 34 8.58 9.60 -13.58
C VAL A 34 10.01 9.84 -13.09
N ILE A 35 10.37 9.32 -11.91
CA ILE A 35 11.71 9.49 -11.33
C ILE A 35 12.79 8.93 -12.26
N ARG A 36 12.52 7.80 -12.92
CA ARG A 36 13.49 7.13 -13.80
C ARG A 36 13.84 7.95 -15.05
N VAL A 37 12.88 8.70 -15.60
CA VAL A 37 13.05 9.36 -16.91
C VAL A 37 13.11 10.89 -16.86
N SER A 38 12.71 11.49 -15.73
CA SER A 38 12.67 12.95 -15.57
C SER A 38 14.06 13.56 -15.39
N THR A 39 14.28 14.74 -15.98
CA THR A 39 15.47 15.57 -15.72
C THR A 39 15.34 16.41 -14.44
N ARG A 40 14.10 16.67 -13.99
CA ARG A 40 13.82 17.29 -12.70
C ARG A 40 14.12 16.31 -11.56
N PRO A 41 14.81 16.73 -10.48
CA PRO A 41 15.11 15.86 -9.36
C PRO A 41 13.85 15.59 -8.54
N TRP A 42 13.45 14.32 -8.46
CA TRP A 42 12.25 13.87 -7.75
C TRP A 42 12.61 12.99 -6.56
N VAL A 43 11.83 13.10 -5.48
CA VAL A 43 11.87 12.20 -4.33
C VAL A 43 10.47 11.63 -4.09
N ARG A 44 10.37 10.30 -4.00
CA ARG A 44 9.14 9.62 -3.57
C ARG A 44 9.15 9.43 -2.06
N ILE A 45 8.06 9.84 -1.42
CA ILE A 45 7.83 9.67 0.02
C ILE A 45 6.63 8.78 0.20
N CYS A 46 6.87 7.54 0.62
CA CYS A 46 5.86 6.55 0.94
C CYS A 46 5.89 6.25 2.43
N GLN A 47 4.74 6.29 3.10
CA GLN A 47 4.69 6.02 4.54
C GLN A 47 5.17 4.61 4.87
N ASP A 48 4.97 3.64 3.98
CA ASP A 48 5.40 2.25 4.18
C ASP A 48 6.93 2.08 4.20
N THR A 49 7.70 3.06 3.69
CA THR A 49 9.17 2.95 3.55
C THR A 49 9.96 4.13 4.10
N VAL A 50 9.31 5.23 4.50
CA VAL A 50 9.98 6.46 4.95
C VAL A 50 10.89 6.27 6.17
N GLY A 51 10.66 5.24 7.00
CA GLY A 51 11.47 4.91 8.17
C GLY A 51 12.72 4.08 7.84
N ASN A 52 13.55 4.52 6.88
CA ASN A 52 14.71 3.79 6.37
C ASN A 52 14.34 2.39 5.86
N GLY A 53 13.38 2.32 4.93
CA GLY A 53 12.84 1.07 4.40
C GLY A 53 11.79 0.41 5.30
N LYS A 54 11.31 1.13 6.33
CA LYS A 54 10.25 0.67 7.25
C LYS A 54 9.05 1.61 7.20
N ALA A 55 7.91 1.09 7.66
CA ALA A 55 6.72 1.89 7.88
C ALA A 55 7.01 3.00 8.90
N GLY A 56 6.75 4.24 8.50
CA GLY A 56 6.78 5.43 9.34
C GLY A 56 5.36 5.90 9.69
N ASN A 57 5.28 7.15 10.14
CA ASN A 57 4.03 7.82 10.42
C ASN A 57 3.93 9.08 9.54
N LYS A 58 2.79 9.78 9.62
CA LYS A 58 2.56 11.02 8.87
C LYS A 58 3.64 12.08 9.15
N ALA A 59 4.11 12.20 10.40
CA ALA A 59 5.15 13.17 10.77
C ALA A 59 6.49 12.87 10.08
N HIS A 60 6.88 11.60 9.97
CA HIS A 60 8.06 11.21 9.19
C HIS A 60 7.92 11.61 7.72
N CYS A 61 6.76 11.38 7.11
CA CYS A 61 6.50 11.82 5.73
C CYS A 61 6.61 13.33 5.56
N LEU A 62 6.00 14.11 6.48
CA LEU A 62 6.07 15.58 6.45
C LEU A 62 7.51 16.09 6.61
N SER A 63 8.26 15.52 7.55
CA SER A 63 9.67 15.89 7.77
C SER A 63 10.52 15.59 6.54
N SER A 64 10.36 14.41 5.95
CA SER A 64 11.08 14.01 4.73
C SER A 64 10.72 14.91 3.54
N ALA A 65 9.44 15.26 3.40
CA ALA A 65 8.96 16.15 2.34
C ALA A 65 9.53 17.55 2.48
N THR A 66 9.52 18.07 3.71
CA THR A 66 10.07 19.39 4.03
C THR A 66 11.57 19.45 3.72
N GLY A 67 12.33 18.41 4.10
CA GLY A 67 13.76 18.32 3.77
C GLY A 67 14.01 18.30 2.27
N ALA A 68 13.33 17.43 1.53
CA ALA A 68 13.52 17.31 0.09
C ALA A 68 13.13 18.60 -0.67
N LEU A 69 12.04 19.26 -0.28
CA LEU A 69 11.62 20.53 -0.88
C LEU A 69 12.62 21.66 -0.60
N LYS A 70 13.21 21.71 0.60
CA LYS A 70 14.28 22.66 0.95
C LYS A 70 15.56 22.42 0.16
N ASP A 71 15.85 21.17 -0.21
CA ASP A 71 16.95 20.80 -1.10
C ASP A 71 16.65 21.13 -2.60
N GLY A 72 15.55 21.81 -2.91
CA GLY A 72 15.13 22.12 -4.28
C GLY A 72 14.58 20.93 -5.08
N LYS A 73 14.35 19.78 -4.43
CA LYS A 73 13.81 18.57 -5.09
C LYS A 73 12.30 18.65 -5.14
N SER A 74 11.72 18.14 -6.22
CA SER A 74 10.28 17.93 -6.33
C SER A 74 9.89 16.63 -5.61
N VAL A 75 8.68 16.57 -5.05
CA VAL A 75 8.30 15.51 -4.12
C VAL A 75 7.00 14.86 -4.56
N PHE A 76 6.98 13.53 -4.57
CA PHE A 76 5.75 12.74 -4.60
C PHE A 76 5.39 12.28 -3.18
N ILE A 77 4.16 12.55 -2.75
CA ILE A 77 3.58 11.91 -1.56
C ILE A 77 2.78 10.69 -2.03
N ASP A 78 3.41 9.53 -1.96
CA ASP A 78 2.83 8.24 -2.34
C ASP A 78 2.14 7.59 -1.14
N ARG A 79 0.93 8.07 -0.88
CA ARG A 79 -0.03 7.52 0.08
C ARG A 79 -1.39 7.39 -0.59
N CYS A 80 -2.36 6.81 0.09
CA CYS A 80 -3.71 6.71 -0.46
C CYS A 80 -4.42 8.08 -0.52
N ASN A 81 -4.23 8.94 0.49
CA ASN A 81 -4.74 10.32 0.56
C ASN A 81 -6.23 10.43 0.20
N LEU A 82 -7.04 9.58 0.83
CA LEU A 82 -8.43 9.32 0.43
C LEU A 82 -9.41 10.41 0.85
N ASP A 83 -9.13 11.10 1.94
CA ASP A 83 -9.96 12.17 2.49
C ASP A 83 -9.19 13.50 2.54
N ARG A 84 -9.91 14.59 2.80
CA ARG A 84 -9.36 15.94 2.84
C ARG A 84 -8.38 16.10 4.01
N GLU A 85 -8.67 15.49 5.15
CA GLU A 85 -7.88 15.58 6.38
C GLU A 85 -6.47 15.01 6.17
N GLN A 86 -6.36 13.87 5.48
CA GLN A 86 -5.10 13.25 5.09
C GLN A 86 -4.26 14.18 4.21
N ARG A 87 -4.89 14.86 3.23
CA ARG A 87 -4.21 15.77 2.30
C ARG A 87 -3.81 17.10 2.94
N SER A 88 -4.62 17.61 3.86
CA SER A 88 -4.54 18.98 4.39
C SER A 88 -3.15 19.38 4.91
N GLU A 89 -2.45 18.50 5.63
CA GLU A 89 -1.13 18.80 6.19
C GLU A 89 -0.03 18.83 5.13
N PHE A 90 -0.12 18.02 4.08
CA PHE A 90 0.83 18.07 2.98
C PHE A 90 0.63 19.31 2.11
N ILE A 91 -0.63 19.73 1.90
CA ILE A 91 -0.92 20.95 1.13
C ILE A 91 -0.29 22.18 1.81
N LYS A 92 -0.27 22.23 3.15
CA LYS A 92 0.38 23.31 3.91
C LYS A 92 1.88 23.45 3.62
N LEU A 93 2.55 22.40 3.13
CA LEU A 93 3.97 22.48 2.73
C LEU A 93 4.17 23.37 1.49
N GLY A 94 3.14 23.56 0.67
CA GLY A 94 3.16 24.46 -0.48
C GLY A 94 2.83 25.92 -0.16
N GLY A 95 2.76 26.30 1.11
CA GLY A 95 2.40 27.66 1.52
C GLY A 95 3.42 28.75 1.13
N GLY A 96 4.56 28.38 0.55
CA GLY A 96 5.54 29.32 0.01
C GLY A 96 5.29 29.62 -1.47
N PRO A 97 5.59 30.84 -1.97
CA PRO A 97 5.33 31.27 -3.34
C PRO A 97 6.07 30.45 -4.42
N GLN A 98 6.95 29.54 -4.02
CA GLN A 98 7.86 28.81 -4.90
C GLN A 98 7.51 27.33 -5.04
N ILE A 99 6.43 26.82 -4.43
CA ILE A 99 6.10 25.39 -4.49
C ILE A 99 4.70 25.21 -5.06
N ASP A 100 4.59 24.58 -6.22
CA ASP A 100 3.29 24.20 -6.77
C ASP A 100 2.81 22.89 -6.15
N VAL A 101 1.58 22.88 -5.64
CA VAL A 101 0.96 21.68 -5.06
C VAL A 101 -0.02 21.07 -6.05
N HIS A 102 0.30 19.88 -6.53
CA HIS A 102 -0.53 19.13 -7.46
C HIS A 102 -1.19 17.93 -6.77
N ALA A 103 -2.30 17.47 -7.32
CA ALA A 103 -2.86 16.15 -7.04
C ALA A 103 -2.88 15.30 -8.32
N VAL A 104 -2.57 14.00 -8.19
CA VAL A 104 -2.75 13.01 -9.26
C VAL A 104 -3.47 11.81 -8.69
N GLY A 105 -4.58 11.40 -9.29
CA GLY A 105 -5.37 10.30 -8.74
C GLY A 105 -5.89 9.30 -9.76
N GLY A 106 -5.67 8.01 -9.47
CA GLY A 106 -6.10 6.90 -10.30
C GLY A 106 -7.39 6.24 -9.79
N LYS A 107 -8.15 5.63 -10.70
CA LYS A 107 -9.19 4.66 -10.32
C LYS A 107 -8.55 3.35 -9.87
N ALA A 108 -9.15 2.70 -8.87
CA ALA A 108 -8.87 1.32 -8.51
C ALA A 108 -10.01 0.41 -8.98
N ALA A 109 -9.85 -0.90 -8.82
CA ALA A 109 -10.92 -1.86 -9.06
C ALA A 109 -12.20 -1.50 -8.25
N ALA A 110 -13.37 -1.86 -8.79
CA ALA A 110 -14.66 -1.52 -8.20
C ALA A 110 -14.82 -2.02 -6.76
N VAL A 111 -14.30 -3.23 -6.46
CA VAL A 111 -14.31 -3.82 -5.12
C VAL A 111 -13.58 -2.93 -4.11
N VAL A 112 -12.39 -2.43 -4.47
CA VAL A 112 -11.61 -1.54 -3.63
C VAL A 112 -12.37 -0.24 -3.39
N ASN A 113 -12.87 0.41 -4.45
CA ASN A 113 -13.63 1.66 -4.30
C ASN A 113 -14.86 1.48 -3.39
N ARG A 114 -15.52 0.32 -3.41
CA ARG A 114 -16.65 0.01 -2.53
C ARG A 114 -16.25 -0.12 -1.06
N MET A 115 -15.04 -0.62 -0.78
CA MET A 115 -14.51 -0.74 0.59
C MET A 115 -14.07 0.60 1.18
N LEU A 116 -13.79 1.61 0.34
CA LEU A 116 -13.41 2.95 0.79
C LEU A 116 -14.62 3.78 1.20
N GLN A 117 -14.98 3.72 2.49
CA GLN A 117 -16.18 4.38 3.02
C GLN A 117 -16.10 5.92 3.06
N HIS A 118 -14.89 6.49 3.06
CA HIS A 118 -14.66 7.93 3.28
C HIS A 118 -13.86 8.59 2.15
N LYS A 119 -14.03 8.13 0.91
CA LYS A 119 -13.29 8.67 -0.23
C LYS A 119 -13.85 10.03 -0.67
N GLU A 120 -13.04 11.07 -0.60
CA GLU A 120 -13.32 12.40 -1.13
C GLU A 120 -12.35 12.75 -2.27
N LEU A 121 -12.88 13.17 -3.43
CA LEU A 121 -12.05 13.63 -4.54
C LEU A 121 -11.35 14.96 -4.19
N PRO A 122 -10.07 15.14 -4.57
CA PRO A 122 -9.38 16.42 -4.40
C PRO A 122 -10.11 17.58 -5.08
N LYS A 123 -10.14 18.75 -4.44
CA LYS A 123 -10.71 20.00 -4.96
C LYS A 123 -9.67 21.11 -4.97
N LEU A 124 -9.71 22.00 -5.96
CA LEU A 124 -8.81 23.17 -6.02
C LEU A 124 -8.93 24.04 -4.76
N SER A 125 -10.12 24.13 -4.17
CA SER A 125 -10.38 24.84 -2.91
C SER A 125 -9.60 24.31 -1.70
N GLU A 126 -8.98 23.13 -1.80
CA GLU A 126 -8.10 22.61 -0.75
C GLU A 126 -6.71 23.27 -0.76
N GLY A 127 -6.31 23.94 -1.86
CA GLY A 127 -4.99 24.56 -2.04
C GLY A 127 -4.16 23.94 -3.17
N PHE A 128 -4.73 23.06 -3.98
CA PHE A 128 -4.06 22.52 -5.17
C PHE A 128 -4.03 23.56 -6.31
N SER A 129 -2.87 23.77 -6.92
CA SER A 129 -2.77 24.53 -8.17
C SER A 129 -3.24 23.70 -9.37
N ARG A 130 -3.03 22.37 -9.33
CA ARG A 130 -3.40 21.45 -10.41
C ARG A 130 -3.93 20.12 -9.88
N ILE A 131 -4.96 19.57 -10.51
CA ILE A 131 -5.50 18.24 -10.20
C ILE A 131 -5.61 17.44 -11.50
N THR A 132 -4.95 16.29 -11.58
CA THR A 132 -5.02 15.36 -12.71
C THR A 132 -5.75 14.08 -12.30
N PHE A 133 -6.90 13.81 -12.91
CA PHE A 133 -7.65 12.58 -12.73
C PHE A 133 -7.30 11.57 -13.82
N CYS A 134 -6.82 10.40 -13.41
CA CYS A 134 -6.50 9.29 -14.29
C CYS A 134 -7.58 8.20 -14.21
N GLN A 135 -8.39 8.07 -15.25
CA GLN A 135 -9.53 7.13 -15.26
C GLN A 135 -9.27 5.87 -16.09
N ASN A 136 -8.34 5.95 -17.01
CA ASN A 136 -7.93 4.86 -17.89
C ASN A 136 -6.41 4.93 -18.13
N GLU A 137 -5.87 3.91 -18.79
CA GLU A 137 -4.43 3.80 -19.07
C GLU A 137 -3.89 4.96 -19.91
N SER A 138 -4.68 5.49 -20.85
CA SER A 138 -4.28 6.67 -21.64
C SER A 138 -4.13 7.90 -20.75
N ASP A 139 -5.00 8.11 -19.77
CA ASP A 139 -4.88 9.23 -18.84
C ASP A 139 -3.61 9.07 -17.97
N VAL A 140 -3.30 7.84 -17.53
CA VAL A 140 -2.07 7.54 -16.77
C VAL A 140 -0.84 7.82 -17.63
N LYS A 141 -0.81 7.35 -18.88
CA LYS A 141 0.29 7.60 -19.84
C LYS A 141 0.48 9.09 -20.12
N ASN A 142 -0.61 9.84 -20.25
CA ASN A 142 -0.55 11.29 -20.45
C ASN A 142 0.00 12.00 -19.21
N ALA A 143 -0.43 11.60 -18.01
CA ALA A 143 0.11 12.13 -16.76
C ALA A 143 1.60 11.79 -16.62
N LEU A 144 2.00 10.55 -16.93
CA LEU A 144 3.40 10.11 -16.91
C LEU A 144 4.26 11.01 -17.81
N ASN A 145 3.85 11.17 -19.08
CA ASN A 145 4.52 12.06 -20.02
C ASN A 145 4.61 13.50 -19.50
N THR A 146 3.52 14.02 -18.92
CA THR A 146 3.47 15.40 -18.40
C THR A 146 4.50 15.63 -17.29
N TYR A 147 4.60 14.70 -16.33
CA TYR A 147 5.51 14.84 -15.20
C TYR A 147 6.94 14.42 -15.52
N SER A 148 7.15 13.51 -16.48
CA SER A 148 8.49 13.11 -16.93
C SER A 148 9.17 14.18 -17.77
N THR A 149 8.43 14.96 -18.58
CA THR A 149 9.00 16.03 -19.39
C THR A 149 9.06 17.37 -18.67
N LEU A 150 8.62 17.45 -17.41
CA LEU A 150 8.62 18.69 -16.63
C LEU A 150 10.04 19.06 -16.17
N GLY A 151 10.69 19.98 -16.87
CA GLY A 151 12.03 20.46 -16.52
C GLY A 151 12.06 21.24 -15.20
N PRO A 152 13.24 21.47 -14.60
CA PRO A 152 13.39 22.11 -13.29
C PRO A 152 12.78 23.52 -13.14
N LEU A 153 12.72 24.28 -14.24
CA LEU A 153 12.19 25.65 -14.28
C LEU A 153 10.75 25.72 -14.80
N ASP A 154 10.23 24.61 -15.32
CA ASP A 154 8.91 24.58 -15.94
C ASP A 154 7.80 24.58 -14.89
N SER A 155 6.65 25.12 -15.25
CA SER A 155 5.41 25.02 -14.49
C SER A 155 4.32 24.39 -15.35
N LEU A 156 3.33 23.77 -14.72
CA LEU A 156 2.19 23.19 -15.41
C LEU A 156 0.97 24.13 -15.32
N PRO A 157 0.05 24.08 -16.30
CA PRO A 157 -1.18 24.84 -16.23
C PRO A 157 -2.00 24.49 -14.98
N HIS A 158 -2.59 25.51 -14.36
CA HIS A 158 -3.45 25.37 -13.20
C HIS A 158 -4.84 24.83 -13.60
N GLY A 159 -5.52 24.15 -12.67
CA GLY A 159 -6.89 23.67 -12.87
C GLY A 159 -7.07 22.15 -12.77
N CYS A 160 -8.25 21.67 -13.18
CA CYS A 160 -8.61 20.24 -13.17
C CYS A 160 -8.48 19.63 -14.58
N PHE A 161 -7.84 18.47 -14.67
CA PHE A 161 -7.56 17.77 -15.92
C PHE A 161 -8.04 16.32 -15.82
N GLY A 162 -8.64 15.79 -16.89
CA GLY A 162 -9.09 14.39 -16.96
C GLY A 162 -10.33 14.07 -16.13
N GLN A 163 -11.01 15.05 -15.53
CA GLN A 163 -12.25 14.84 -14.80
C GLN A 163 -13.40 14.53 -15.78
N LYS A 164 -13.99 13.33 -15.68
CA LYS A 164 -15.28 13.00 -16.31
C LYS A 164 -16.36 13.11 -15.23
N ASN A 165 -17.61 13.21 -15.68
CA ASN A 165 -18.77 13.32 -14.80
C ASN A 165 -18.67 12.29 -13.64
N PRO A 166 -18.72 12.71 -12.36
CA PRO A 166 -18.57 11.83 -11.20
C PRO A 166 -19.51 10.62 -11.23
N ASP A 167 -20.64 10.74 -11.94
CA ASP A 167 -21.66 9.71 -12.10
C ASP A 167 -21.41 8.69 -13.21
N SER A 168 -20.22 8.68 -13.83
CA SER A 168 -19.85 7.65 -14.81
C SER A 168 -19.75 6.28 -14.12
N LYS A 169 -20.87 5.54 -14.19
CA LYS A 169 -21.15 4.24 -13.55
C LYS A 169 -19.91 3.34 -13.48
N ILE A 170 -19.45 3.11 -12.27
CA ILE A 170 -18.48 2.06 -11.90
C ILE A 170 -19.00 0.75 -12.51
N GLN A 171 -18.10 0.01 -13.19
CA GLN A 171 -18.41 -1.19 -13.98
C GLN A 171 -19.45 -2.10 -13.30
N LEU A 172 -20.66 -2.17 -13.88
CA LEU A 172 -21.78 -3.00 -13.39
C LEU A 172 -21.42 -4.49 -13.28
N GLY A 173 -20.42 -4.98 -14.02
CA GLY A 173 -20.06 -6.39 -14.08
C GLY A 173 -19.71 -6.99 -12.71
N ILE A 174 -18.97 -6.26 -11.87
CA ILE A 174 -18.62 -6.74 -10.53
C ILE A 174 -19.82 -6.66 -9.56
N MET A 175 -20.76 -5.72 -9.77
CA MET A 175 -21.96 -5.64 -8.94
C MET A 175 -22.84 -6.89 -9.03
N MET A 176 -22.86 -7.59 -10.18
CA MET A 176 -23.62 -8.83 -10.33
C MET A 176 -23.14 -9.96 -9.41
N PHE A 177 -21.87 -9.92 -8.99
CA PHE A 177 -21.28 -10.92 -8.10
C PHE A 177 -21.30 -10.52 -6.61
N LEU A 178 -21.66 -9.27 -6.30
CA LEU A 178 -21.52 -8.72 -4.95
C LEU A 178 -22.87 -8.20 -4.41
N LYS A 179 -23.84 -9.10 -4.16
CA LYS A 179 -25.05 -8.78 -3.39
C LYS A 179 -24.65 -8.30 -1.99
N LYS A 180 -25.05 -7.07 -1.64
CA LYS A 180 -24.97 -6.52 -0.29
C LYS A 180 -25.94 -7.31 0.60
N ALA A 181 -25.48 -7.80 1.75
CA ALA A 181 -26.41 -8.21 2.81
C ALA A 181 -27.05 -6.93 3.37
N GLU A 182 -28.35 -6.74 3.14
CA GLU A 182 -29.12 -5.72 3.85
C GLU A 182 -29.30 -6.20 5.30
N VAL A 183 -28.89 -5.38 6.26
CA VAL A 183 -29.25 -5.57 7.66
C VAL A 183 -30.71 -5.13 7.81
N PRO A 184 -31.64 -5.99 8.28
CA PRO A 184 -33.01 -5.58 8.51
C PRO A 184 -33.06 -4.60 9.69
N VAL A 185 -33.59 -3.40 9.46
CA VAL A 185 -34.02 -2.52 10.55
C VAL A 185 -35.32 -3.10 11.09
N ALA A 186 -35.22 -3.91 12.14
CA ALA A 186 -36.38 -4.37 12.89
C ALA A 186 -36.98 -3.19 13.66
N ALA A 187 -38.22 -2.87 13.31
CA ALA A 187 -39.07 -1.89 13.95
C ALA A 187 -39.39 -2.27 15.41
N ALA A 188 -39.41 -1.29 16.30
CA ALA A 188 -40.46 -1.11 17.32
C ALA A 188 -40.07 0.01 18.28
N SER A 189 -40.76 1.15 18.20
CA SER A 189 -41.27 1.87 19.38
C SER A 189 -42.01 3.12 18.90
N ARG A 190 -43.32 2.97 18.70
CA ARG A 190 -44.27 4.05 18.93
C ARG A 190 -44.90 3.72 20.27
N GLU A 191 -44.69 4.57 21.28
CA GLU A 191 -45.75 5.10 22.14
C GLU A 191 -45.16 6.09 23.14
N SER A 192 -45.84 7.23 23.22
CA SER A 192 -45.59 8.41 24.02
C SER A 192 -46.23 8.30 25.40
N GLY A 193 -45.66 8.95 26.41
CA GLY A 193 -46.31 9.23 27.70
C GLY A 193 -45.51 8.68 28.89
N ILE A 194 -44.55 9.44 29.42
CA ILE A 194 -44.69 10.26 30.65
C ILE A 194 -44.86 9.37 31.90
N GLU A 195 -43.77 9.16 32.65
CA GLU A 195 -43.58 9.53 34.07
C GLU A 195 -42.29 8.90 34.65
N ASP A 196 -41.39 9.78 35.08
CA ASP A 196 -40.16 9.58 35.91
C ASP A 196 -40.58 9.56 37.42
N PRO A 197 -39.73 9.44 38.47
CA PRO A 197 -38.28 9.18 38.55
C PRO A 197 -37.84 8.21 39.68
N THR A 198 -36.50 8.11 39.82
CA THR A 198 -35.70 7.97 41.05
C THR A 198 -35.42 6.57 41.60
N SER A 199 -34.17 6.09 41.49
CA SER A 199 -33.23 5.99 42.63
C SER A 199 -31.85 5.34 42.30
N GLN A 200 -30.80 6.10 42.65
CA GLN A 200 -29.58 5.68 43.36
C GLN A 200 -28.44 4.88 42.66
N THR A 201 -27.50 5.68 42.13
CA THR A 201 -26.03 5.74 42.36
C THR A 201 -25.30 4.69 43.23
N LEU A 202 -24.24 4.08 42.67
CA LEU A 202 -22.91 3.79 43.26
C LEU A 202 -22.00 3.34 42.09
N GLY A 203 -20.86 3.92 41.72
CA GLY A 203 -19.62 4.23 42.44
C GLY A 203 -18.45 3.91 41.47
N LYS A 204 -17.81 4.92 40.86
CA LYS A 204 -16.41 5.35 41.05
C LYS A 204 -15.32 4.26 40.89
N ASN A 205 -14.51 4.32 39.83
CA ASN A 205 -13.16 4.95 39.83
C ASN A 205 -12.17 4.34 38.81
N ASN A 206 -11.45 5.26 38.15
CA ASN A 206 -10.26 5.09 37.33
C ASN A 206 -9.12 4.34 38.04
N SER A 207 -8.31 3.58 37.29
CA SER A 207 -6.86 3.50 37.52
C SER A 207 -6.10 2.95 36.31
N CYS A 208 -4.97 3.62 36.06
CA CYS A 208 -3.98 3.46 35.01
C CYS A 208 -3.01 2.29 35.32
N CYS A 209 -2.57 1.54 34.32
CA CYS A 209 -1.41 0.65 34.41
C CYS A 209 -0.34 1.10 33.41
N LYS A 210 0.70 1.74 33.96
CA LYS A 210 2.03 1.86 33.37
C LYS A 210 2.76 0.55 33.64
N ASP A 211 3.20 -0.14 32.59
CA ASP A 211 4.28 -1.12 32.72
C ASP A 211 5.50 -0.62 31.92
N LYS A 212 6.46 -0.12 32.69
CA LYS A 212 7.87 -0.05 32.31
C LYS A 212 8.46 -1.42 32.63
N GLU A 213 8.99 -2.13 31.64
CA GLU A 213 10.07 -3.06 31.91
C GLU A 213 11.27 -2.78 31.01
N THR A 214 12.40 -2.86 31.68
CA THR A 214 13.71 -2.31 31.38
C THR A 214 14.58 -3.41 30.80
N LEU A 215 15.34 -3.04 29.75
CA LEU A 215 16.64 -3.56 29.33
C LEU A 215 17.19 -4.80 30.05
N SER A 216 17.43 -5.87 29.30
CA SER A 216 18.70 -6.61 29.39
C SER A 216 19.08 -7.24 28.05
N SER A 217 20.18 -6.73 27.53
CA SER A 217 21.00 -7.16 26.40
C SER A 217 21.59 -8.56 26.56
N ILE A 218 21.60 -9.35 25.49
CA ILE A 218 22.65 -10.34 25.19
C ILE A 218 22.89 -10.33 23.66
N PRO A 219 24.11 -10.06 23.17
CA PRO A 219 24.48 -10.18 21.77
C PRO A 219 24.80 -11.64 21.46
N ASP A 220 24.77 -12.07 20.19
CA ASP A 220 25.80 -13.00 19.72
C ASP A 220 25.90 -13.05 18.20
N ASN A 221 27.16 -13.03 17.82
CA ASN A 221 27.75 -12.95 16.50
C ASN A 221 28.27 -14.36 16.18
N ALA A 222 27.87 -14.96 15.06
CA ALA A 222 28.60 -16.09 14.49
C ALA A 222 28.24 -16.29 13.02
N ASN A 223 29.06 -15.72 12.15
CA ASN A 223 29.38 -16.32 10.87
C ASN A 223 29.90 -17.75 11.10
N SER A 224 29.43 -18.72 10.33
CA SER A 224 30.32 -19.73 9.76
C SER A 224 29.64 -20.46 8.61
N GLU A 225 30.30 -20.37 7.46
CA GLU A 225 30.24 -21.30 6.34
C GLU A 225 30.45 -22.75 6.79
N MET A 226 29.90 -23.70 6.04
CA MET A 226 30.35 -25.08 5.77
C MET A 226 29.14 -25.89 5.31
N LYS A 227 29.19 -26.81 4.34
CA LYS A 227 30.12 -27.22 3.29
C LYS A 227 29.33 -28.32 2.56
N GLU A 228 29.47 -28.40 1.25
CA GLU A 228 28.97 -29.53 0.45
C GLU A 228 29.42 -30.86 1.04
N VAL A 229 28.50 -31.81 1.14
CA VAL A 229 28.85 -33.23 1.26
C VAL A 229 28.04 -34.01 0.24
N GLU A 230 28.75 -34.37 -0.81
CA GLU A 230 28.41 -35.39 -1.79
C GLU A 230 28.43 -36.76 -1.09
N SER A 231 27.45 -37.62 -1.37
CA SER A 231 27.49 -39.02 -0.98
C SER A 231 26.78 -39.87 -2.04
N GLN A 232 27.60 -40.49 -2.89
CA GLN A 232 27.26 -41.64 -3.71
C GLN A 232 26.83 -42.82 -2.83
N ALA A 233 25.66 -43.41 -3.14
CA ALA A 233 25.38 -44.82 -2.82
C ALA A 233 24.34 -45.39 -3.79
N VAL A 234 24.88 -46.02 -4.84
CA VAL A 234 24.48 -47.32 -5.43
C VAL A 234 23.06 -47.83 -5.18
N GLY A 235 22.28 -47.90 -6.27
CA GLY A 235 21.54 -49.10 -6.66
C GLY A 235 20.17 -49.37 -6.02
N SER A 236 19.10 -48.95 -6.70
CA SER A 236 17.96 -49.84 -7.00
C SER A 236 17.03 -49.22 -8.04
N ALA A 237 16.88 -49.94 -9.14
CA ALA A 237 15.89 -49.69 -10.17
C ALA A 237 14.48 -49.91 -9.58
N GLY A 238 13.60 -48.90 -9.67
CA GLY A 238 12.25 -49.03 -9.12
C GLY A 238 11.35 -47.83 -9.41
N SER A 239 10.64 -47.91 -10.54
CA SER A 239 9.44 -47.15 -10.93
C SER A 239 9.58 -45.65 -11.23
N HIS A 240 9.42 -45.33 -12.51
CA HIS A 240 9.05 -44.02 -13.02
C HIS A 240 7.65 -43.64 -12.52
N ALA A 241 7.56 -42.91 -11.41
CA ALA A 241 6.37 -42.15 -11.04
C ALA A 241 6.74 -40.66 -11.11
N ASN A 242 6.09 -39.93 -12.04
CA ASN A 242 6.23 -38.50 -12.32
C ASN A 242 6.70 -37.65 -11.11
N GLN A 243 8.00 -37.41 -10.97
CA GLN A 243 8.51 -36.35 -10.11
C GLN A 243 8.36 -35.03 -10.87
N VAL A 244 7.29 -34.31 -10.56
CA VAL A 244 7.13 -32.93 -11.01
C VAL A 244 8.20 -32.11 -10.30
N SER A 245 9.08 -31.45 -11.06
CA SER A 245 10.07 -30.53 -10.49
C SER A 245 9.34 -29.46 -9.67
N PRO A 246 9.83 -29.05 -8.48
CA PRO A 246 9.21 -27.97 -7.71
C PRO A 246 9.09 -26.65 -8.51
N ASP A 247 9.85 -26.49 -9.60
CA ASP A 247 9.78 -25.36 -10.52
C ASP A 247 8.63 -25.44 -11.54
N ASP A 248 7.99 -26.59 -11.68
CA ASP A 248 6.87 -26.82 -12.61
C ASP A 248 5.51 -26.72 -11.93
N ILE A 249 5.46 -26.55 -10.60
CA ILE A 249 4.20 -26.43 -9.86
C ILE A 249 3.61 -25.03 -10.09
N PRO A 250 2.38 -24.92 -10.66
CA PRO A 250 1.69 -23.66 -10.81
C PRO A 250 1.59 -22.90 -9.47
N THR A 251 2.29 -21.78 -9.39
CA THR A 251 2.40 -20.98 -8.17
C THR A 251 1.66 -19.66 -8.34
N LEU A 252 0.63 -19.47 -7.51
CA LEU A 252 -0.10 -18.22 -7.35
C LEU A 252 0.42 -17.48 -6.13
N VAL A 253 0.87 -16.26 -6.36
CA VAL A 253 1.40 -15.38 -5.34
C VAL A 253 0.41 -14.28 -5.06
N PHE A 254 0.22 -13.94 -3.79
CA PHE A 254 -0.61 -12.81 -3.39
C PHE A 254 0.08 -11.98 -2.30
N PRO A 255 -0.06 -10.65 -2.38
CA PRO A 255 0.50 -9.74 -1.40
C PRO A 255 -0.31 -9.75 -0.10
N SER A 256 0.36 -9.42 0.99
CA SER A 256 -0.26 -9.09 2.26
C SER A 256 -1.07 -7.79 2.12
N ILE A 257 -2.13 -7.67 2.93
CA ILE A 257 -2.98 -6.48 2.99
C ILE A 257 -2.41 -5.39 3.92
N SER A 258 -1.15 -5.49 4.35
CA SER A 258 -0.56 -4.56 5.31
C SER A 258 -0.10 -3.27 4.62
N THR A 259 -0.96 -2.25 4.63
CA THR A 259 -0.62 -0.88 4.20
C THR A 259 -0.73 0.08 5.39
N SER A 260 0.20 1.02 5.56
CA SER A 260 0.20 1.93 6.72
C SER A 260 -1.03 2.84 6.79
N ASP A 261 -1.71 3.07 5.66
CA ASP A 261 -2.93 3.88 5.59
C ASP A 261 -4.19 3.11 6.08
N PHE A 262 -4.14 1.78 6.22
CA PHE A 262 -5.27 0.96 6.65
C PHE A 262 -4.88 0.09 7.84
N GLN A 263 -5.49 0.36 8.99
CA GLN A 263 -5.30 -0.42 10.21
C GLN A 263 -6.21 -1.65 10.20
N PHE A 264 -5.76 -2.72 9.56
CA PHE A 264 -6.47 -3.99 9.61
C PHE A 264 -6.27 -4.66 10.98
N ASN A 265 -7.31 -5.34 11.48
CA ASN A 265 -7.13 -6.28 12.57
C ASN A 265 -6.35 -7.48 12.03
N HIS A 266 -5.04 -7.54 12.30
CA HIS A 266 -4.15 -8.55 11.76
C HIS A 266 -4.53 -9.98 12.18
N GLU A 267 -5.13 -10.17 13.35
CA GLU A 267 -5.60 -11.50 13.80
C GLU A 267 -6.76 -11.98 12.92
N LYS A 268 -7.80 -11.15 12.79
CA LYS A 268 -8.96 -11.45 11.94
C LYS A 268 -8.55 -11.63 10.47
N ALA A 269 -7.65 -10.79 9.98
CA ALA A 269 -7.10 -10.92 8.64
C ALA A 269 -6.38 -12.27 8.47
N ALA A 270 -5.52 -12.65 9.42
CA ALA A 270 -4.83 -13.94 9.38
C ALA A 270 -5.80 -15.13 9.41
N ASP A 271 -6.88 -15.05 10.20
CA ASP A 271 -7.94 -16.08 10.21
C ASP A 271 -8.60 -16.22 8.83
N ILE A 272 -9.06 -15.11 8.24
CA ILE A 272 -9.70 -15.11 6.93
C ILE A 272 -8.75 -15.66 5.84
N ILE A 273 -7.50 -15.22 5.84
CA ILE A 273 -6.48 -15.70 4.90
C ILE A 273 -6.31 -17.21 5.03
N PHE A 274 -6.16 -17.68 6.27
CA PHE A 274 -5.97 -19.10 6.55
C PHE A 274 -7.18 -19.94 6.08
N GLU A 275 -8.41 -19.51 6.41
CA GLU A 275 -9.63 -20.21 6.01
C GLU A 275 -9.75 -20.31 4.48
N LYS A 276 -9.46 -19.21 3.77
CA LYS A 276 -9.54 -19.17 2.30
C LYS A 276 -8.44 -19.99 1.64
N VAL A 277 -7.23 -19.99 2.20
CA VAL A 277 -6.13 -20.84 1.75
C VAL A 277 -6.45 -22.31 1.94
N ALA A 278 -7.00 -22.69 3.09
CA ALA A 278 -7.42 -24.07 3.36
C ALA A 278 -8.53 -24.51 2.38
N GLU A 279 -9.53 -23.65 2.14
CA GLU A 279 -10.58 -23.87 1.15
C GLU A 279 -10.00 -24.10 -0.26
N PHE A 280 -9.03 -23.27 -0.68
CA PHE A 280 -8.40 -23.36 -1.99
C PHE A 280 -7.49 -24.59 -2.13
N SER A 281 -6.71 -24.90 -1.10
CA SER A 281 -5.77 -26.04 -1.06
C SER A 281 -6.50 -27.37 -1.21
N ASN A 282 -7.75 -27.44 -0.76
CA ASN A 282 -8.62 -28.61 -0.94
C ASN A 282 -9.19 -28.73 -2.36
N LYS A 283 -9.35 -27.61 -3.08
CA LYS A 283 -9.89 -27.59 -4.45
C LYS A 283 -8.84 -27.95 -5.50
N PHE A 284 -7.57 -27.59 -5.28
CA PHE A 284 -6.49 -27.80 -6.26
C PHE A 284 -5.40 -28.74 -5.72
N ARG A 285 -5.21 -29.87 -6.39
CA ARG A 285 -4.18 -30.85 -6.02
C ARG A 285 -2.76 -30.35 -6.33
N ASN A 286 -2.59 -29.71 -7.50
CA ASN A 286 -1.29 -29.37 -8.08
C ASN A 286 -1.12 -27.85 -8.25
N ALA A 287 -1.38 -27.10 -7.18
CA ALA A 287 -1.16 -25.65 -7.17
C ALA A 287 -0.58 -25.23 -5.83
N ARG A 288 0.20 -24.15 -5.85
CA ARG A 288 0.86 -23.58 -4.69
C ARG A 288 0.45 -22.14 -4.48
N LEU A 289 0.16 -21.82 -3.23
CA LEU A 289 -0.21 -20.49 -2.77
C LEU A 289 0.96 -19.88 -2.00
N VAL A 290 1.27 -18.62 -2.27
CA VAL A 290 2.33 -17.91 -1.55
C VAL A 290 1.87 -16.54 -1.12
N LEU A 291 1.83 -16.32 0.20
CA LEU A 291 1.56 -15.01 0.80
C LEU A 291 2.87 -14.21 0.92
N ILE A 292 2.90 -12.98 0.42
CA ILE A 292 4.13 -12.17 0.38
C ILE A 292 3.97 -10.85 1.11
N ASP A 293 5.01 -10.45 1.83
CA ASP A 293 5.12 -9.12 2.43
C ASP A 293 6.57 -8.61 2.30
N PHE A 294 6.78 -7.30 2.43
CA PHE A 294 8.08 -6.65 2.25
C PHE A 294 9.09 -6.95 3.36
N SER A 295 8.64 -7.39 4.54
CA SER A 295 9.49 -7.47 5.72
C SER A 295 9.38 -8.81 6.45
N HIS A 296 10.53 -9.32 6.90
CA HIS A 296 10.63 -10.42 7.86
C HIS A 296 9.93 -10.12 9.19
N LYS A 297 9.72 -8.84 9.52
CA LYS A 297 9.02 -8.39 10.73
C LYS A 297 7.51 -8.24 10.51
N SER A 298 6.98 -8.68 9.37
CA SER A 298 5.57 -8.61 9.07
C SER A 298 4.75 -9.41 10.08
N LYS A 299 3.92 -8.70 10.87
CA LYS A 299 3.01 -9.33 11.83
C LYS A 299 2.04 -10.28 11.12
N ILE A 300 1.54 -9.92 9.94
CA ILE A 300 0.60 -10.77 9.21
C ILE A 300 1.27 -12.06 8.72
N LEU A 301 2.51 -12.01 8.21
CA LEU A 301 3.24 -13.23 7.83
C LEU A 301 3.49 -14.14 9.03
N SER A 302 3.88 -13.58 10.18
CA SER A 302 4.12 -14.34 11.41
C SER A 302 2.85 -15.03 11.92
N LEU A 303 1.71 -14.31 11.93
CA LEU A 303 0.43 -14.89 12.35
C LEU A 303 -0.03 -16.00 11.41
N VAL A 304 0.09 -15.80 10.10
CA VAL A 304 -0.27 -16.82 9.11
C VAL A 304 0.62 -18.05 9.24
N LYS A 305 1.95 -17.88 9.39
CA LYS A 305 2.89 -18.98 9.67
C LYS A 305 2.50 -19.80 10.90
N ALA A 306 2.15 -19.14 12.00
CA ALA A 306 1.73 -19.81 13.23
C ALA A 306 0.44 -20.63 13.04
N LYS A 307 -0.54 -20.09 12.30
CA LYS A 307 -1.79 -20.80 12.00
C LYS A 307 -1.58 -22.01 11.09
N VAL A 308 -0.68 -21.91 10.11
CA VAL A 308 -0.28 -23.03 9.23
C VAL A 308 0.40 -24.13 10.02
N ALA A 309 1.34 -23.79 10.89
CA ALA A 309 2.03 -24.78 11.73
C ALA A 309 1.09 -25.51 12.70
N GLY A 310 0.06 -24.82 13.22
CA GLY A 310 -0.90 -25.41 14.16
C GLY A 310 -1.98 -26.30 13.53
N LYS A 311 -2.16 -26.25 12.20
CA LYS A 311 -3.22 -26.98 11.50
C LYS A 311 -2.65 -27.52 10.20
N ASN A 312 -2.17 -28.78 10.20
CA ASN A 312 -1.65 -29.65 9.10
C ASN A 312 -1.89 -29.23 7.62
N ILE A 313 -1.58 -27.99 7.24
CA ILE A 313 -1.53 -27.53 5.86
C ILE A 313 -0.13 -27.86 5.36
N ASP A 314 -0.08 -28.53 4.21
CA ASP A 314 1.16 -28.84 3.53
C ASP A 314 1.94 -27.56 3.21
N THR A 315 3.11 -27.40 3.82
CA THR A 315 4.00 -26.25 3.60
C THR A 315 4.55 -26.18 2.18
N HIS A 316 4.49 -27.27 1.42
CA HIS A 316 4.78 -27.26 -0.01
C HIS A 316 3.63 -26.66 -0.84
N LYS A 317 2.40 -26.68 -0.33
CA LYS A 317 1.23 -26.08 -0.98
C LYS A 317 0.98 -24.65 -0.55
N PHE A 318 1.31 -24.30 0.68
CA PHE A 318 1.17 -22.94 1.16
C PHE A 318 2.32 -22.52 2.06
N PHE A 319 2.97 -21.42 1.69
CA PHE A 319 4.00 -20.81 2.52
C PHE A 319 4.00 -19.29 2.38
N THR A 320 4.74 -18.62 3.26
CA THR A 320 4.95 -17.17 3.19
C THR A 320 6.33 -16.85 2.63
N HIS A 321 6.45 -15.80 1.84
CA HIS A 321 7.74 -15.29 1.35
C HIS A 321 7.91 -13.82 1.72
N VAL A 322 9.16 -13.38 1.90
CA VAL A 322 9.49 -11.98 2.15
C VAL A 322 10.15 -11.43 0.90
N GLY A 323 9.58 -10.38 0.33
CA GLY A 323 10.11 -9.78 -0.88
C GLY A 323 9.14 -8.78 -1.50
N ASP A 324 9.64 -8.08 -2.50
CA ASP A 324 8.79 -7.25 -3.34
C ASP A 324 8.12 -8.13 -4.41
N ILE A 325 6.79 -8.18 -4.38
CA ILE A 325 5.98 -9.01 -5.28
C ILE A 325 6.24 -8.69 -6.76
N THR A 326 6.64 -7.46 -7.11
CA THR A 326 6.93 -7.08 -8.50
C THR A 326 8.33 -7.50 -8.95
N HIS A 327 9.19 -7.93 -8.02
CA HIS A 327 10.59 -8.26 -8.27
C HIS A 327 10.97 -9.69 -7.89
N LEU A 328 9.99 -10.56 -7.60
CA LEU A 328 10.23 -11.92 -7.12
C LEU A 328 11.16 -12.71 -8.05
N TYR A 329 10.83 -12.77 -9.34
CA TYR A 329 11.61 -13.54 -10.30
C TYR A 329 12.81 -12.76 -10.84
N SER A 330 12.63 -11.47 -11.15
CA SER A 330 13.67 -10.64 -11.79
C SER A 330 14.91 -10.41 -10.92
N ARG A 331 14.81 -10.60 -9.60
CA ARG A 331 15.93 -10.55 -8.66
C ARG A 331 16.40 -11.93 -8.19
N GLY A 332 16.10 -12.98 -8.96
CA GLY A 332 16.55 -14.36 -8.68
C GLY A 332 15.81 -15.06 -7.55
N GLY A 333 14.62 -14.57 -7.17
CA GLY A 333 13.77 -15.19 -6.15
C GLY A 333 12.75 -16.15 -6.75
N LEU A 334 11.56 -16.19 -6.13
CA LEU A 334 10.54 -17.19 -6.41
C LEU A 334 9.95 -17.07 -7.83
N ARG A 335 10.05 -18.15 -8.62
CA ARG A 335 9.28 -18.30 -9.86
C ARG A 335 7.80 -18.47 -9.53
N CYS A 336 6.97 -17.65 -10.15
CA CYS A 336 5.52 -17.73 -10.04
C CYS A 336 4.86 -17.63 -11.41
N ASN A 337 3.68 -18.22 -11.53
CA ASN A 337 2.91 -18.24 -12.77
C ASN A 337 1.82 -17.17 -12.76
N VAL A 338 1.30 -16.84 -11.58
CA VAL A 338 0.21 -15.89 -11.39
C VAL A 338 0.48 -15.01 -10.19
N ILE A 339 0.30 -13.69 -10.34
CA ILE A 339 0.33 -12.72 -9.25
C ILE A 339 -1.08 -12.15 -9.08
N ALA A 340 -1.65 -12.29 -7.88
CA ALA A 340 -2.89 -11.62 -7.52
C ALA A 340 -2.58 -10.17 -7.14
N ASN A 341 -3.26 -9.21 -7.77
CA ASN A 341 -3.20 -7.81 -7.35
C ASN A 341 -4.03 -7.62 -6.06
N VAL A 342 -3.55 -6.82 -5.09
CA VAL A 342 -4.29 -6.42 -3.88
C VAL A 342 -5.69 -5.90 -4.24
N ALA A 343 -5.83 -5.25 -5.39
CA ALA A 343 -7.11 -4.69 -5.84
C ALA A 343 -8.14 -5.74 -6.29
N ASN A 344 -7.73 -7.00 -6.48
CA ASN A 344 -8.58 -8.10 -6.97
C ASN A 344 -8.86 -9.17 -5.89
N TRP A 345 -8.55 -8.89 -4.62
CA TRP A 345 -9.03 -9.67 -3.47
C TRP A 345 -10.52 -9.42 -3.19
#